data_AF-A0A915L9M8-F1
#
_entry.id   AF-A0A915L9M8-F1
#
_cell.length_a   1.000
_cell.length_b   1.000
_cell.length_c   1.000
_cell.angle_alpha   90.00
_cell.angle_beta   90.00
_cell.angle_gamma   90.00
#
_symmetry.space_group_name_H-M   'P 1'
#
loop_
_entity.id
_entity.type
_entity.pdbx_description
1 polymer ?
#
loop_
_entity_poly.entity_id
_entity_poly.type
_entity_poly.pdbx_seq_one_letter_code
_entity_poly.pdbx_strand_id
1 'polypeptide(L)'
;MLNSTFQAVENLRFLKISQRRKQFLQVSIWKVLRQKAQWPSFSLQIIVILTSLPENHVLCTISGCILMMGALLGIVNQAFLAMNRYCLLFKQDLHKRFFGSRFIKFVYVLLIYLIGCLSIMGFLLWTDFGFFNGICSAALKRIPVWHFLLLFSLPASISYSICLFVACRIAGLVKNQTNNNGDRLTNSRITEGRSIVKFICLEVFVPLALETPILLSIIFHDLVMLPSALDALLTDLFIFHTVLDPVITVAVIKPYRKDFLRYYYRIFKKNQVELISNTTPMNHTTK
;
A
#
# COMPACT_ATOMS: atom_id res chain seq x y z
N MET A 1 -10.36 54.02 -12.04
CA MET A 1 -8.94 53.59 -11.95
C MET A 1 -8.59 52.80 -10.67
N LEU A 2 -9.56 52.15 -9.99
CA LEU A 2 -9.33 51.38 -8.74
C LEU A 2 -9.51 49.85 -8.90
N ASN A 3 -9.80 49.36 -10.11
CA ASN A 3 -10.03 47.92 -10.37
C ASN A 3 -8.76 47.12 -10.71
N SER A 4 -7.67 47.76 -11.12
CA SER A 4 -6.44 47.05 -11.53
C SER A 4 -5.51 46.70 -10.37
N THR A 5 -5.57 47.43 -9.26
CA THR A 5 -4.75 47.18 -8.06
C THR A 5 -5.33 46.09 -7.16
N PHE A 6 -6.66 45.95 -7.10
CA PHE A 6 -7.30 44.88 -6.32
C PHE A 6 -7.07 43.50 -6.96
N GLN A 7 -7.11 43.42 -8.29
CA GLN A 7 -6.84 42.19 -9.05
C GLN A 7 -5.37 41.76 -8.99
N ALA A 8 -4.44 42.72 -8.87
CA ALA A 8 -3.02 42.43 -8.63
C ALA A 8 -2.75 41.89 -7.21
N VAL A 9 -3.46 42.39 -6.19
CA VAL A 9 -3.34 41.91 -4.79
C VAL A 9 -3.98 40.53 -4.60
N GLU A 10 -5.09 40.23 -5.29
CA GLU A 10 -5.70 38.89 -5.30
C GLU A 10 -4.81 37.86 -6.03
N ASN A 11 -4.23 38.24 -7.17
CA ASN A 11 -3.27 37.40 -7.88
C ASN A 11 -1.97 37.18 -7.08
N LEU A 12 -1.49 38.18 -6.34
CA LEU A 12 -0.36 38.05 -5.42
C LEU A 12 -0.68 37.18 -4.19
N ARG A 13 -1.92 37.22 -3.66
CA ARG A 13 -2.38 36.27 -2.61
C ARG A 13 -2.43 34.85 -3.15
N PHE A 14 -2.95 34.62 -4.35
CA PHE A 14 -2.95 33.29 -4.99
C PHE A 14 -1.54 32.77 -5.29
N LEU A 15 -0.60 33.64 -5.68
CA LEU A 15 0.81 33.29 -5.91
C LEU A 15 1.58 32.99 -4.60
N LYS A 16 1.33 33.73 -3.51
CA LYS A 16 1.92 33.45 -2.19
C LYS A 16 1.33 32.17 -1.55
N ILE A 17 0.03 31.91 -1.76
CA ILE A 17 -0.63 30.66 -1.38
C ILE A 17 -0.10 29.50 -2.24
N SER A 18 0.20 29.72 -3.52
CA SER A 18 0.81 28.74 -4.44
C SER A 18 2.23 28.35 -4.03
N GLN A 19 3.10 29.30 -3.64
CA GLN A 19 4.44 28.99 -3.16
C GLN A 19 4.45 28.26 -1.80
N ARG A 20 3.61 28.68 -0.85
CA ARG A 20 3.44 27.94 0.42
C ARG A 20 2.81 26.56 0.19
N ARG A 21 1.82 26.43 -0.70
CA ARG A 21 1.25 25.13 -1.10
C ARG A 21 2.28 24.23 -1.79
N LYS A 22 3.23 24.77 -2.57
CA LYS A 22 4.30 24.02 -3.26
C LYS A 22 5.33 23.44 -2.29
N GLN A 23 5.82 24.23 -1.33
CA GLN A 23 6.70 23.73 -0.25
C GLN A 23 5.96 22.79 0.71
N PHE A 24 4.68 23.07 0.98
CA PHE A 24 3.84 22.23 1.82
C PHE A 24 3.47 20.90 1.15
N LEU A 25 3.29 20.85 -0.18
CA LEU A 25 3.01 19.61 -0.93
C LEU A 25 4.15 18.60 -0.73
N GLN A 26 5.41 19.05 -0.81
CA GLN A 26 6.57 18.18 -0.56
C GLN A 26 6.60 17.66 0.88
N VAL A 27 6.43 18.53 1.89
CA VAL A 27 6.40 18.11 3.31
C VAL A 27 5.24 17.15 3.59
N SER A 28 4.10 17.38 2.95
CA SER A 28 2.87 16.61 3.15
C SER A 28 2.95 15.24 2.48
N ILE A 29 3.35 15.19 1.21
CA ILE A 29 3.58 13.94 0.49
C ILE A 29 4.64 13.11 1.20
N TRP A 30 5.72 13.74 1.67
CA TRP A 30 6.78 13.05 2.40
C TRP A 30 6.30 12.48 3.74
N LYS A 31 5.45 13.19 4.48
CA LYS A 31 4.80 12.67 5.70
C LYS A 31 3.93 11.46 5.43
N VAL A 32 3.22 11.41 4.30
CA VAL A 32 2.39 10.25 3.91
C VAL A 32 3.24 9.05 3.52
N LEU A 33 4.30 9.28 2.74
CA LEU A 33 5.23 8.22 2.34
C LEU A 33 5.99 7.64 3.55
N ARG A 34 6.36 8.49 4.51
CA ARG A 34 6.95 8.06 5.79
C ARG A 34 5.96 7.33 6.68
N GLN A 35 4.67 7.67 6.62
CA GLN A 35 3.64 6.90 7.31
C GLN A 35 3.56 5.50 6.71
N LYS A 36 3.43 5.32 5.38
CA LYS A 36 3.43 3.98 4.75
C LYS A 36 4.67 3.15 5.13
N ALA A 37 5.83 3.79 5.32
CA ALA A 37 7.08 3.17 5.79
C ALA A 37 7.06 2.65 7.23
N GLN A 38 6.23 3.22 8.10
CA GLN A 38 6.17 2.90 9.53
C GLN A 38 5.16 1.80 9.87
N TRP A 39 4.30 1.42 8.94
CA TRP A 39 3.48 0.22 9.09
C TRP A 39 4.34 -0.94 8.63
N PRO A 40 4.86 -1.79 9.54
CA PRO A 40 5.45 -3.04 9.11
C PRO A 40 4.39 -3.73 8.28
N SER A 41 4.74 -4.08 7.04
CA SER A 41 3.96 -4.93 6.17
C SER A 41 3.77 -6.27 6.88
N PHE A 42 2.70 -6.36 7.67
CA PHE A 42 2.21 -7.55 8.37
C PHE A 42 2.13 -8.76 7.40
N SER A 43 1.98 -8.46 6.10
CA SER A 43 2.04 -9.38 4.97
C SER A 43 3.32 -10.22 4.90
N LEU A 44 4.50 -9.71 5.26
CA LEU A 44 5.76 -10.44 5.05
C LEU A 44 5.99 -11.57 6.08
N GLN A 45 5.41 -11.43 7.29
CA GLN A 45 5.47 -12.47 8.32
C GLN A 45 4.45 -13.59 8.09
N ILE A 46 3.31 -13.27 7.45
CA ILE A 46 2.27 -14.24 7.09
C ILE A 46 2.76 -15.21 6.00
N ILE A 47 3.54 -14.73 5.02
CA ILE A 47 4.04 -15.54 3.90
C ILE A 47 4.97 -16.66 4.37
N VAL A 48 5.82 -16.42 5.38
CA VAL A 48 6.76 -17.44 5.88
C VAL A 48 6.01 -18.60 6.56
N ILE A 49 4.87 -18.34 7.21
CA ILE A 49 4.06 -19.36 7.89
C ILE A 49 3.26 -20.22 6.89
N LEU A 50 2.94 -19.69 5.70
CA LEU A 50 2.13 -20.37 4.68
C LEU A 50 2.91 -21.40 3.83
N THR A 51 4.25 -21.40 3.86
CA THR A 51 5.07 -22.24 2.95
C THR A 51 5.30 -23.68 3.42
N SER A 52 4.98 -24.01 4.67
CA SER A 52 4.88 -25.40 5.13
C SER A 52 3.42 -25.82 5.12
N LEU A 53 2.97 -26.46 4.03
CA LEU A 53 1.62 -27.00 3.89
C LEU A 53 1.30 -27.88 5.10
N PRO A 54 0.33 -27.50 5.95
CA PRO A 54 0.00 -28.30 7.10
C PRO A 54 -0.92 -29.45 6.69
N GLU A 55 -0.57 -30.68 7.07
CA GLU A 55 -1.39 -31.88 6.81
C GLU A 55 -2.72 -31.88 7.59
N ASN A 56 -2.92 -30.91 8.48
CA ASN A 56 -4.10 -30.79 9.33
C ASN A 56 -5.14 -29.83 8.73
N HIS A 57 -6.37 -30.31 8.55
CA HIS A 57 -7.53 -29.52 8.13
C HIS A 57 -7.66 -28.20 8.92
N VAL A 58 -7.45 -28.22 10.23
CA VAL A 58 -7.55 -27.02 11.08
C VAL A 58 -6.54 -25.96 10.66
N LEU A 59 -5.31 -26.37 10.39
CA LEU A 59 -4.25 -25.46 9.97
C LEU A 59 -4.49 -24.93 8.55
N CYS A 60 -5.04 -25.75 7.65
CA CYS A 60 -5.48 -25.33 6.32
C CYS A 60 -6.60 -24.26 6.37
N THR A 61 -7.58 -24.45 7.28
CA THR A 61 -8.62 -23.44 7.53
C THR A 61 -8.01 -22.14 8.07
N ILE A 62 -7.13 -22.22 9.08
CA ILE A 62 -6.48 -21.06 9.68
C ILE A 62 -5.66 -20.30 8.63
N SER A 63 -4.90 -21.01 7.79
CA SER A 63 -4.08 -20.40 6.76
C SER A 63 -4.92 -19.66 5.71
N GLY A 64 -6.04 -20.26 5.28
CA GLY A 64 -7.00 -19.61 4.38
C GLY A 64 -7.63 -18.37 5.00
N CYS A 65 -8.02 -18.42 6.28
CA CYS A 65 -8.56 -17.27 7.00
C CYS A 65 -7.55 -16.13 7.11
N ILE A 66 -6.29 -16.43 7.42
CA ILE A 66 -5.21 -15.43 7.53
C ILE A 66 -4.98 -14.77 6.16
N LEU A 67 -4.97 -15.55 5.08
CA LEU A 67 -4.80 -15.03 3.72
C LEU A 67 -5.94 -14.06 3.36
N MET A 68 -7.20 -14.46 3.58
CA MET A 68 -8.37 -13.64 3.30
C MET A 68 -8.45 -12.39 4.18
N MET A 69 -8.09 -12.52 5.45
CA MET A 69 -7.95 -11.38 6.36
C MET A 69 -6.92 -10.39 5.84
N GLY A 70 -5.73 -10.87 5.48
CA GLY A 70 -4.65 -10.05 4.94
C GLY A 70 -5.06 -9.29 3.69
N ALA A 71 -5.76 -9.98 2.77
CA ALA A 71 -6.31 -9.41 1.56
C ALA A 71 -7.28 -8.24 1.84
N LEU A 72 -8.28 -8.48 2.69
CA LEU A 72 -9.29 -7.47 3.05
C LEU A 72 -8.68 -6.28 3.78
N LEU A 73 -7.83 -6.53 4.77
CA LEU A 73 -7.12 -5.48 5.49
C LEU A 73 -6.25 -4.66 4.53
N GLY A 74 -5.62 -5.31 3.55
CA GLY A 74 -4.84 -4.67 2.48
C GLY A 74 -5.67 -3.66 1.68
N ILE A 75 -6.80 -4.10 1.12
CA ILE A 75 -7.70 -3.26 0.32
C ILE A 75 -8.27 -2.10 1.14
N VAL A 76 -8.76 -2.37 2.35
CA VAL A 76 -9.33 -1.33 3.22
C VAL A 76 -8.27 -0.30 3.61
N ASN A 77 -7.06 -0.76 3.95
CA ASN A 77 -5.94 0.13 4.27
C ASN A 77 -5.54 0.97 3.04
N GLN A 78 -5.55 0.38 1.85
CA GLN A 78 -5.27 1.11 0.60
C GLN A 78 -6.32 2.19 0.33
N ALA A 79 -7.62 1.90 0.51
CA ALA A 79 -8.69 2.87 0.36
C ALA A 79 -8.51 4.07 1.29
N PHE A 80 -8.08 3.83 2.53
CA PHE A 80 -7.81 4.91 3.47
C PHE A 80 -6.54 5.67 3.16
N LEU A 81 -5.47 5.00 2.71
CA LEU A 81 -4.28 5.69 2.23
C LEU A 81 -4.62 6.60 1.04
N ALA A 82 -5.47 6.15 0.13
CA ALA A 82 -5.99 6.94 -0.98
C ALA A 82 -6.75 8.17 -0.46
N MET A 83 -7.67 7.97 0.48
CA MET A 83 -8.47 9.06 1.08
C MET A 83 -7.60 10.04 1.88
N ASN A 84 -6.60 9.55 2.62
CA ASN A 84 -5.64 10.36 3.35
C ASN A 84 -4.88 11.29 2.39
N ARG A 85 -4.36 10.73 1.28
CA ARG A 85 -3.67 11.51 0.23
C ARG A 85 -4.59 12.55 -0.39
N TYR A 86 -5.82 12.18 -0.70
CA TYR A 86 -6.83 13.10 -1.23
C TYR A 86 -7.08 14.26 -0.26
N CYS A 87 -7.39 13.97 1.01
CA CYS A 87 -7.64 14.97 2.03
C CYS A 87 -6.43 15.87 2.23
N LEU A 88 -5.22 15.31 2.29
CA LEU A 88 -4.01 16.09 2.49
C LEU A 88 -3.73 17.08 1.36
N LEU A 89 -4.01 16.68 0.11
CA LEU A 89 -3.74 17.51 -1.07
C LEU A 89 -4.85 18.53 -1.35
N PHE A 90 -6.12 18.15 -1.16
CA PHE A 90 -7.26 18.94 -1.62
C PHE A 90 -8.15 19.49 -0.51
N LYS A 91 -8.19 18.86 0.67
CA LYS A 91 -9.10 19.20 1.78
C LYS A 91 -8.36 19.22 3.11
N GLN A 92 -7.42 20.15 3.26
CA GLN A 92 -6.52 20.21 4.41
C GLN A 92 -7.25 20.33 5.76
N ASP A 93 -8.39 21.01 5.80
CA ASP A 93 -9.19 21.14 7.03
C ASP A 93 -9.79 19.80 7.46
N LEU A 94 -10.29 19.01 6.50
CA LEU A 94 -10.69 17.61 6.73
C LEU A 94 -9.49 16.77 7.16
N HIS A 95 -8.33 16.91 6.51
CA HIS A 95 -7.14 16.16 6.91
C HIS A 95 -6.73 16.46 8.37
N LYS A 96 -6.73 17.73 8.79
CA LYS A 96 -6.39 18.10 10.17
C LYS A 96 -7.39 17.53 11.17
N ARG A 97 -8.69 17.61 10.87
CA ARG A 97 -9.76 17.09 11.74
C ARG A 97 -9.71 15.57 11.87
N PHE A 98 -9.59 14.85 10.75
CA PHE A 98 -9.69 13.39 10.74
C PHE A 98 -8.34 12.68 10.93
N PHE A 99 -7.28 13.13 10.25
CA PHE A 99 -5.98 12.43 10.25
C PHE A 99 -4.95 13.07 11.19
N GLY A 100 -5.26 14.23 11.78
CA GLY A 100 -4.40 14.91 12.75
C GLY A 100 -4.43 14.28 14.14
N SER A 101 -5.58 13.72 14.54
CA SER A 101 -5.76 13.14 15.88
C SER A 101 -5.22 11.71 15.97
N ARG A 102 -4.42 11.41 17.00
CA ARG A 102 -3.98 10.03 17.28
C ARG A 102 -5.16 9.11 17.60
N PHE A 103 -6.18 9.65 18.26
CA PHE A 103 -7.38 8.90 18.62
C PHE A 103 -8.12 8.40 17.38
N ILE A 104 -8.30 9.23 16.37
CA ILE A 104 -9.00 8.83 15.13
C ILE A 104 -8.19 7.77 14.38
N LYS A 105 -6.85 7.85 14.38
CA LYS A 105 -6.01 6.79 13.82
C LYS A 105 -6.22 5.46 14.54
N PHE A 106 -6.28 5.48 15.87
CA PHE A 106 -6.52 4.28 16.67
C PHE A 106 -7.92 3.69 16.40
N VAL A 107 -8.97 4.51 16.47
CA VAL A 107 -10.36 4.10 16.17
C VAL A 107 -10.46 3.53 14.76
N TYR A 108 -9.79 4.16 13.80
CA TYR A 108 -9.77 3.68 12.42
C TYR A 108 -9.11 2.31 12.30
N VAL A 109 -7.90 2.13 12.87
CA VAL A 109 -7.23 0.82 12.88
C VAL A 109 -8.13 -0.24 13.50
N LEU A 110 -8.72 0.06 14.65
CA LEU A 110 -9.66 -0.85 15.32
C LEU A 110 -10.84 -1.23 14.40
N LEU A 111 -11.43 -0.26 13.70
CA LEU A 111 -12.52 -0.50 12.75
C LEU A 111 -12.08 -1.39 11.58
N ILE A 112 -10.90 -1.19 11.00
CA ILE A 112 -10.39 -2.06 9.92
C ILE A 112 -10.26 -3.50 10.42
N TYR A 113 -9.66 -3.71 11.59
CA TYR A 113 -9.51 -5.04 12.17
C TYR A 113 -10.86 -5.68 12.49
N LEU A 114 -11.81 -4.89 13.03
CA LEU A 114 -13.16 -5.36 13.31
C LEU A 114 -13.90 -5.79 12.03
N ILE A 115 -13.83 -5.00 10.96
CA ILE A 115 -14.39 -5.34 9.64
C ILE A 115 -13.71 -6.61 9.09
N GLY A 116 -12.38 -6.71 9.21
CA GLY A 116 -11.63 -7.89 8.82
C GLY A 116 -12.11 -9.14 9.55
N CYS A 117 -12.20 -9.10 10.88
CA CYS A 117 -12.70 -10.21 11.69
C CYS A 117 -14.14 -10.61 11.33
N LEU A 118 -15.05 -9.65 11.17
CA LEU A 118 -16.44 -9.91 10.78
C LEU A 118 -16.54 -10.55 9.40
N SER A 119 -15.69 -10.11 8.46
CA SER A 119 -15.66 -10.65 7.10
C SER A 119 -15.16 -12.10 7.07
N ILE A 120 -14.15 -12.45 7.89
CA ILE A 120 -13.66 -13.83 8.04
C ILE A 120 -14.73 -14.72 8.65
N MET A 121 -15.48 -14.23 9.64
CA MET A 121 -16.58 -15.01 10.23
C MET A 121 -17.63 -15.36 9.18
N GLY A 122 -17.97 -14.42 8.30
CA GLY A 122 -18.77 -14.72 7.12
C GLY A 122 -18.10 -15.81 6.28
N PHE A 123 -16.86 -15.60 5.87
CA PHE A 123 -16.14 -16.56 5.02
C PHE A 123 -16.07 -17.98 5.62
N LEU A 124 -15.82 -18.13 6.93
CA LEU A 124 -15.81 -19.41 7.65
C LEU A 124 -17.17 -20.14 7.63
N LEU A 125 -18.29 -19.41 7.60
CA LEU A 125 -19.62 -20.01 7.51
C LEU A 125 -19.93 -20.54 6.10
N TRP A 126 -19.24 -20.04 5.08
CA TRP A 126 -19.51 -20.32 3.66
C TRP A 126 -18.38 -21.05 2.94
N THR A 127 -17.30 -21.44 3.63
CA THR A 127 -16.18 -22.19 3.04
C THR A 127 -15.85 -23.42 3.84
N ASP A 128 -15.74 -24.54 3.13
CA ASP A 128 -15.12 -25.74 3.66
C ASP A 128 -13.67 -25.78 3.15
N PHE A 129 -12.73 -25.87 4.06
CA PHE A 129 -11.33 -26.07 3.70
C PHE A 129 -11.03 -27.55 3.66
N GLY A 130 -10.72 -28.09 2.48
CA GLY A 130 -10.43 -29.50 2.29
C GLY A 130 -8.97 -29.73 1.89
N PHE A 131 -8.47 -30.92 2.21
CA PHE A 131 -7.20 -31.39 1.69
C PHE A 131 -7.48 -32.33 0.51
N PHE A 132 -7.10 -31.91 -0.69
CA PHE A 132 -7.30 -32.69 -1.91
C PHE A 132 -5.95 -32.90 -2.59
N ASN A 133 -5.54 -34.16 -2.76
CA ASN A 133 -4.29 -34.55 -3.44
C ASN A 133 -3.02 -33.85 -2.91
N GLY A 134 -2.88 -33.68 -1.59
CA GLY A 134 -1.70 -33.02 -1.01
C GLY A 134 -1.79 -31.49 -0.96
N ILE A 135 -2.90 -30.90 -1.43
CA ILE A 135 -3.09 -29.46 -1.54
C ILE A 135 -4.24 -29.03 -0.64
N CYS A 136 -3.99 -28.05 0.23
CA CYS A 136 -5.03 -27.34 0.96
C CYS A 136 -5.81 -26.46 -0.03
N SER A 137 -7.08 -26.78 -0.25
CA SER A 137 -7.96 -26.05 -1.17
C SER A 137 -9.27 -25.69 -0.49
N ALA A 138 -9.76 -24.49 -0.77
CA ALA A 138 -11.07 -24.06 -0.32
C ALA A 138 -12.13 -24.64 -1.26
N ALA A 139 -12.92 -25.60 -0.76
CA ALA A 139 -14.19 -25.95 -1.40
C ALA A 139 -15.18 -24.84 -1.06
N LEU A 140 -15.34 -23.89 -1.99
CA LEU A 140 -16.31 -22.82 -1.89
C LEU A 140 -17.72 -23.41 -1.82
N LYS A 141 -18.33 -23.44 -0.62
CA LYS A 141 -19.76 -23.71 -0.45
C LYS A 141 -20.52 -22.46 -0.91
N ARG A 142 -20.59 -22.30 -2.23
CA ARG A 142 -21.38 -21.27 -2.92
C ARG A 142 -21.33 -19.93 -2.18
N ILE A 143 -20.13 -19.34 -2.04
CA ILE A 143 -20.05 -18.01 -1.46
C ILE A 143 -20.91 -17.11 -2.35
N PRO A 144 -21.89 -16.41 -1.78
CA PRO A 144 -22.66 -15.48 -2.57
C PRO A 144 -21.76 -14.42 -3.19
N VAL A 145 -21.79 -14.30 -4.52
CA VAL A 145 -21.01 -13.33 -5.31
C VAL A 145 -21.13 -11.90 -4.74
N TRP A 146 -22.28 -11.55 -4.17
CA TRP A 146 -22.48 -10.24 -3.52
C TRP A 146 -21.54 -9.97 -2.34
N HIS A 147 -21.11 -10.97 -1.58
CA HIS A 147 -20.14 -10.78 -0.50
C HIS A 147 -18.77 -10.36 -1.05
N PHE A 148 -18.29 -10.99 -2.12
CA PHE A 148 -17.04 -10.59 -2.78
C PHE A 148 -17.15 -9.20 -3.41
N LEU A 149 -18.28 -8.91 -4.07
CA LEU A 149 -18.50 -7.59 -4.66
C LEU A 149 -18.48 -6.48 -3.60
N LEU A 150 -19.14 -6.71 -2.45
CA LEU A 150 -19.26 -5.70 -1.40
C LEU A 150 -17.98 -5.54 -0.58
N LEU A 151 -17.28 -6.63 -0.26
CA LEU A 151 -16.11 -6.59 0.62
C LEU A 151 -14.78 -6.35 -0.11
N PHE A 152 -14.65 -6.81 -1.36
CA PHE A 152 -13.42 -6.67 -2.14
C PHE A 152 -13.56 -5.64 -3.25
N SER A 153 -14.56 -5.81 -4.14
CA SER A 153 -14.64 -5.00 -5.37
C SER A 153 -15.03 -3.55 -5.09
N LEU A 154 -15.98 -3.31 -4.19
CA LEU A 154 -16.44 -1.96 -3.87
C LEU A 154 -15.33 -1.12 -3.19
N PRO A 155 -14.64 -1.59 -2.12
CA PRO A 155 -13.58 -0.80 -1.52
C PRO A 155 -12.38 -0.61 -2.45
N ALA A 156 -12.02 -1.64 -3.23
CA ALA A 156 -10.95 -1.55 -4.24
C ALA A 156 -11.28 -0.52 -5.32
N SER A 157 -12.48 -0.56 -5.91
CA SER A 157 -12.89 0.39 -6.95
C SER A 157 -12.93 1.84 -6.45
N ILE A 158 -13.41 2.08 -5.23
CA ILE A 158 -13.37 3.40 -4.58
C ILE A 158 -11.91 3.85 -4.38
N SER A 159 -11.06 2.98 -3.83
CA SER A 159 -9.64 3.24 -3.62
C SER A 159 -8.93 3.64 -4.92
N TYR A 160 -9.08 2.82 -5.97
CA TYR A 160 -8.46 3.01 -7.27
C TYR A 160 -8.94 4.29 -7.95
N SER A 161 -10.24 4.60 -7.84
CA SER A 161 -10.83 5.83 -8.37
C SER A 161 -10.23 7.07 -7.70
N ILE A 162 -10.10 7.07 -6.38
CA ILE A 162 -9.49 8.17 -5.62
C ILE A 162 -8.00 8.31 -5.99
N CYS A 163 -7.26 7.21 -6.06
CA CYS A 163 -5.85 7.21 -6.44
C CYS A 163 -5.63 7.77 -7.86
N LEU A 164 -6.42 7.32 -8.84
CA LEU A 164 -6.35 7.83 -10.22
C LEU A 164 -6.70 9.31 -10.28
N PHE A 165 -7.74 9.75 -9.56
CA PHE A 165 -8.09 11.17 -9.47
C PHE A 165 -6.92 12.00 -8.92
N VAL A 166 -6.31 11.57 -7.82
CA VAL A 166 -5.13 12.23 -7.23
C VAL A 166 -3.97 12.28 -8.22
N ALA A 167 -3.66 11.16 -8.89
CA ALA A 167 -2.59 11.06 -9.88
C ALA A 167 -2.80 12.03 -11.06
N CYS A 168 -4.00 12.06 -11.64
CA CYS A 168 -4.37 12.96 -12.73
C CYS A 168 -4.22 14.43 -12.33
N ARG A 169 -4.63 14.79 -11.11
CA ARG A 169 -4.51 16.17 -10.61
C ARG A 169 -3.05 16.57 -10.38
N ILE A 170 -2.22 15.69 -9.81
CA ILE A 170 -0.78 15.95 -9.67
C ILE A 170 -0.13 16.08 -11.05
N ALA A 171 -0.46 15.21 -12.00
CA ALA A 171 0.06 15.27 -13.36
C ALA A 171 -0.27 16.61 -14.04
N GLY A 172 -1.51 17.11 -13.90
CA GLY A 172 -1.90 18.43 -14.39
C GLY A 172 -1.10 19.58 -13.76
N LEU A 173 -0.84 19.53 -12.45
CA LEU A 173 0.00 20.51 -11.77
C LEU A 173 1.45 20.48 -12.26
N VAL A 174 2.00 19.29 -12.49
CA VAL A 174 3.35 19.11 -13.03
C VAL A 174 3.45 19.63 -14.46
N LYS A 175 2.45 19.36 -15.31
CA LYS A 175 2.39 19.85 -16.69
C LYS A 175 2.37 21.39 -16.73
N ASN A 176 1.50 22.02 -15.93
CA ASN A 176 1.42 23.48 -15.84
C ASN A 176 2.71 24.11 -15.30
N GLN A 177 3.42 23.45 -14.39
CA GLN A 177 4.72 23.93 -13.91
C GLN A 177 5.82 23.83 -14.96
N THR A 178 5.78 22.79 -15.80
CA THR A 178 6.77 22.56 -16.86
C THR A 178 6.67 23.64 -17.93
N ASN A 179 5.46 24.09 -18.27
CA ASN A 179 5.25 25.13 -19.29
C ASN A 179 5.65 26.54 -18.83
N ASN A 180 5.70 26.79 -17.51
CA ASN A 180 5.82 28.14 -16.98
C ASN A 180 7.21 28.52 -16.45
N ASN A 181 8.19 27.60 -16.31
CA ASN A 181 9.51 27.94 -15.73
C ASN A 181 10.67 27.10 -16.29
N GLY A 182 11.80 27.76 -16.58
CA GLY A 182 13.07 27.15 -17.00
C GLY A 182 14.10 26.93 -15.88
N ASP A 183 13.76 27.14 -14.61
CA ASP A 183 14.75 27.10 -13.52
C ASP A 183 15.15 25.68 -13.09
N ARG A 184 16.41 25.51 -12.69
CA ARG A 184 16.94 24.23 -12.16
C ARG A 184 16.19 23.72 -10.91
N LEU A 185 15.72 24.62 -10.04
CA LEU A 185 14.97 24.25 -8.83
C LEU A 185 13.58 23.70 -9.16
N THR A 186 12.96 24.18 -10.24
CA THR A 186 11.70 23.66 -10.76
C THR A 186 11.85 22.27 -11.38
N ASN A 187 13.00 21.98 -12.03
CA ASN A 187 13.27 20.65 -12.58
C ASN A 187 13.29 19.55 -11.52
N SER A 188 13.91 19.79 -10.36
CA SER A 188 13.90 18.81 -9.25
C SER A 188 12.47 18.51 -8.79
N ARG A 189 11.61 19.53 -8.66
CA ARG A 189 10.21 19.36 -8.20
C ARG A 189 9.35 18.65 -9.24
N ILE A 190 9.54 18.97 -10.52
CA ILE A 190 8.86 18.30 -11.63
C ILE A 190 9.21 16.81 -11.64
N THR A 191 10.49 16.46 -11.47
CA THR A 191 10.90 15.04 -11.43
C THR A 191 10.29 14.28 -10.24
N GLU A 192 10.20 14.90 -9.08
CA GLU A 192 9.57 14.30 -7.90
C GLU A 192 8.07 14.08 -8.11
N GLY A 193 7.36 15.10 -8.63
CA GLY A 193 5.94 15.00 -8.97
C GLY A 193 5.65 13.87 -9.96
N ARG A 194 6.48 13.72 -11.00
CA ARG A 194 6.37 12.59 -11.94
C ARG A 194 6.62 11.24 -11.26
N SER A 195 7.57 11.15 -10.34
CA SER A 195 7.84 9.93 -9.56
C SER A 195 6.62 9.52 -8.72
N ILE A 196 5.97 10.49 -8.07
CA ILE A 196 4.79 10.25 -7.24
C ILE A 196 3.61 9.78 -8.10
N VAL A 197 3.38 10.41 -9.27
CA VAL A 197 2.34 9.97 -10.20
C VAL A 197 2.61 8.53 -10.65
N LYS A 198 3.84 8.20 -11.07
CA LYS A 198 4.23 6.83 -11.43
C LYS A 198 3.98 5.85 -10.29
N PHE A 199 4.32 6.22 -9.06
CA PHE A 199 4.10 5.38 -7.88
C PHE A 199 2.60 5.11 -7.65
N ILE A 200 1.76 6.15 -7.66
CA ILE A 200 0.32 6.01 -7.48
C ILE A 200 -0.28 5.15 -8.61
N CYS A 201 0.15 5.35 -9.85
CA CYS A 201 -0.30 4.52 -10.97
C CYS A 201 0.09 3.05 -10.78
N LEU A 202 1.33 2.75 -10.38
CA LEU A 202 1.74 1.37 -10.12
C LEU A 202 0.98 0.74 -8.95
N GLU A 203 0.71 1.51 -7.90
CA GLU A 203 -0.09 1.09 -6.75
C GLU A 203 -1.55 0.79 -7.12
N VAL A 204 -2.05 1.27 -8.27
CA VAL A 204 -3.37 0.92 -8.80
C VAL A 204 -3.27 -0.23 -9.80
N PHE A 205 -2.39 -0.11 -10.79
CA PHE A 205 -2.32 -1.06 -11.90
C PHE A 205 -1.74 -2.42 -11.51
N VAL A 206 -0.81 -2.49 -10.56
CA VAL A 206 -0.22 -3.76 -10.14
C VAL A 206 -1.24 -4.61 -9.37
N PRO A 207 -1.91 -4.10 -8.32
CA PRO A 207 -3.00 -4.84 -7.68
C PRO A 207 -4.11 -5.18 -8.67
N LEU A 208 -4.53 -4.24 -9.51
CA LEU A 208 -5.57 -4.53 -10.51
C LEU A 208 -5.16 -5.69 -11.44
N ALA A 209 -3.92 -5.73 -11.92
CA ALA A 209 -3.44 -6.80 -12.81
C ALA A 209 -3.31 -8.16 -12.12
N LEU A 210 -3.01 -8.19 -10.81
CA LEU A 210 -2.79 -9.43 -10.05
C LEU A 210 -4.06 -9.93 -9.34
N GLU A 211 -4.93 -9.03 -8.88
CA GLU A 211 -6.17 -9.35 -8.16
C GLU A 211 -7.34 -9.65 -9.11
N THR A 212 -7.41 -8.97 -10.27
CA THR A 212 -8.54 -9.19 -11.21
C THR A 212 -8.62 -10.64 -11.68
N PRO A 213 -7.51 -11.32 -12.06
CA PRO A 213 -7.57 -12.72 -12.46
C PRO A 213 -8.16 -13.66 -11.41
N ILE A 214 -7.81 -13.47 -10.12
CA ILE A 214 -8.35 -14.31 -9.04
C ILE A 214 -9.80 -13.96 -8.69
N LEU A 215 -10.17 -12.68 -8.74
CA LEU A 215 -11.57 -12.27 -8.59
C LEU A 215 -12.43 -12.87 -9.71
N LEU A 216 -11.90 -12.86 -10.93
CA LEU A 216 -12.55 -13.46 -12.09
C LEU A 216 -12.64 -14.98 -11.91
N SER A 217 -11.58 -15.66 -11.48
CA SER A 217 -11.64 -17.12 -11.26
C SER A 217 -12.69 -17.46 -10.21
N ILE A 218 -12.81 -16.73 -9.11
CA ILE A 218 -13.84 -16.96 -8.08
C ILE A 218 -15.25 -16.79 -8.64
N ILE A 219 -15.50 -15.74 -9.43
CA ILE A 219 -16.82 -15.49 -10.04
C ILE A 219 -17.17 -16.58 -11.06
N PHE A 220 -16.19 -17.01 -11.85
CA PHE A 220 -16.38 -17.99 -12.91
C PHE A 220 -16.16 -19.44 -12.47
N HIS A 221 -15.73 -19.70 -11.24
CA HIS A 221 -15.48 -21.05 -10.72
C HIS A 221 -16.73 -21.94 -10.83
N ASP A 222 -17.91 -21.35 -10.57
CA ASP A 222 -19.20 -22.04 -10.70
C ASP A 222 -19.64 -22.24 -12.17
N LEU A 223 -19.07 -21.50 -13.11
CA LEU A 223 -19.44 -21.51 -14.54
C LEU A 223 -18.50 -22.37 -15.39
N VAL A 224 -17.21 -22.31 -15.08
CA VAL A 224 -16.12 -22.94 -15.82
C VAL A 224 -15.27 -23.62 -14.78
N MET A 225 -15.36 -24.95 -14.67
CA MET A 225 -14.50 -25.71 -13.75
C MET A 225 -13.03 -25.45 -14.12
N LEU A 226 -12.36 -24.55 -13.40
CA LEU A 226 -10.97 -24.22 -13.66
C LEU A 226 -10.07 -25.39 -13.25
N PRO A 227 -9.01 -25.70 -14.02
CA PRO A 227 -8.00 -26.65 -13.59
C PRO A 227 -7.35 -26.20 -12.27
N SER A 228 -7.15 -27.12 -11.32
CA SER A 228 -6.57 -26.82 -10.00
C SER A 228 -5.19 -26.15 -10.07
N ALA A 229 -4.37 -26.49 -11.07
CA ALA A 229 -3.08 -25.85 -11.30
C ALA A 229 -3.20 -24.36 -11.67
N LEU A 230 -4.26 -23.98 -12.39
CA LEU A 230 -4.52 -22.58 -12.72
C LEU A 230 -4.98 -21.80 -11.49
N ASP A 231 -5.85 -22.39 -10.66
CA ASP A 231 -6.31 -21.77 -9.41
C ASP A 231 -5.16 -21.53 -8.41
N ALA A 232 -4.25 -22.50 -8.31
CA ALA A 232 -3.02 -22.36 -7.52
C ALA A 232 -2.13 -21.22 -8.05
N LEU A 233 -1.90 -21.15 -9.36
CA LEU A 233 -1.12 -20.08 -9.97
C LEU A 233 -1.74 -18.69 -9.73
N LEU A 234 -3.07 -18.57 -9.83
CA LEU A 234 -3.78 -17.32 -9.57
C LEU A 234 -3.67 -16.90 -8.10
N THR A 235 -3.71 -17.87 -7.19
CA THR A 235 -3.52 -17.64 -5.75
C THR A 235 -2.08 -17.19 -5.45
N ASP A 236 -1.09 -17.80 -6.08
CA ASP A 236 0.31 -17.39 -5.95
C ASP A 236 0.56 -15.98 -6.50
N LEU A 237 -0.03 -15.64 -7.66
CA LEU A 237 0.01 -14.29 -8.23
C LEU A 237 -0.62 -13.26 -7.28
N PHE A 238 -1.74 -13.64 -6.66
CA PHE A 238 -2.34 -12.83 -5.61
C PHE A 238 -1.37 -12.66 -4.45
N ILE A 239 -0.80 -13.71 -3.85
CA ILE A 239 0.15 -13.56 -2.74
C ILE A 239 1.36 -12.68 -3.13
N PHE A 240 1.86 -12.82 -4.36
CA PHE A 240 3.00 -12.07 -4.87
C PHE A 240 2.77 -10.55 -4.89
N HIS A 241 1.53 -10.08 -5.01
CA HIS A 241 1.23 -8.63 -4.96
C HIS A 241 1.71 -8.00 -3.65
N THR A 242 1.59 -8.73 -2.54
CA THR A 242 1.97 -8.23 -1.21
C THR A 242 3.48 -8.03 -1.07
N VAL A 243 4.27 -8.80 -1.81
CA VAL A 243 5.75 -8.73 -1.87
C VAL A 243 6.19 -7.60 -2.81
N LEU A 244 5.44 -7.35 -3.88
CA LEU A 244 5.75 -6.28 -4.83
C LEU A 244 5.57 -4.88 -4.25
N ASP A 245 4.64 -4.70 -3.31
CA ASP A 245 4.32 -3.40 -2.73
C ASP A 245 5.54 -2.66 -2.12
N PRO A 246 6.36 -3.27 -1.25
CA PRO A 246 7.60 -2.65 -0.78
C PRO A 246 8.64 -2.46 -1.90
N VAL A 247 8.72 -3.39 -2.86
CA VAL A 247 9.66 -3.31 -3.99
C VAL A 247 9.36 -2.08 -4.86
N ILE A 248 8.09 -1.88 -5.24
CA ILE A 248 7.62 -0.72 -5.99
C ILE A 248 7.91 0.57 -5.24
N THR A 249 7.67 0.57 -3.92
CA THR A 249 7.94 1.73 -3.05
C THR A 249 9.42 2.11 -3.10
N VAL A 250 10.35 1.17 -2.93
CA VAL A 250 11.81 1.40 -3.03
C VAL A 250 12.22 1.81 -4.46
N ALA A 251 11.63 1.17 -5.48
CA ALA A 251 11.98 1.36 -6.87
C ALA A 251 11.52 2.71 -7.45
N VAL A 252 10.49 3.34 -6.89
CA VAL A 252 9.95 4.58 -7.45
C VAL A 252 10.15 5.79 -6.54
N ILE A 253 10.24 5.59 -5.22
CA ILE A 253 10.32 6.69 -4.26
C ILE A 253 11.77 6.91 -3.81
N LYS A 254 12.48 7.83 -4.49
CA LYS A 254 13.89 8.14 -4.20
C LYS A 254 14.17 8.43 -2.70
N PRO A 255 13.38 9.23 -1.97
CA PRO A 255 13.62 9.46 -0.55
C PRO A 255 13.54 8.17 0.28
N TYR A 256 12.53 7.33 0.02
CA TYR A 256 12.36 6.05 0.70
C TYR A 256 13.55 5.12 0.42
N ARG A 257 14.00 5.04 -0.83
CA ARG A 257 15.20 4.26 -1.19
C ARG A 257 16.44 4.71 -0.40
N LYS A 258 16.65 6.02 -0.25
CA LYS A 258 17.78 6.56 0.52
C LYS A 258 17.70 6.15 1.99
N ASP A 259 16.51 6.25 2.59
CA ASP A 259 16.32 5.87 4.00
C ASP A 259 16.44 4.35 4.19
N PHE A 260 15.91 3.55 3.27
CA PHE A 260 16.05 2.09 3.23
C PHE A 260 17.53 1.69 3.15
N LEU A 261 18.29 2.22 2.18
CA LEU A 261 19.72 1.91 2.04
C LEU A 261 20.53 2.35 3.26
N ARG A 262 20.21 3.50 3.88
CA ARG A 262 20.87 3.93 5.12
C ARG A 262 20.57 2.99 6.29
N TYR A 263 19.35 2.49 6.40
CA TYR A 263 18.96 1.54 7.43
C TYR A 263 19.76 0.24 7.31
N TYR A 264 19.78 -0.36 6.11
CA TYR A 264 20.58 -1.56 5.85
C TYR A 264 22.07 -1.32 6.03
N TYR A 265 22.60 -0.20 5.55
CA TYR A 265 24.01 0.18 5.77
C TYR A 265 24.36 0.22 7.26
N ARG A 266 23.48 0.75 8.12
CA ARG A 266 23.71 0.76 9.58
C ARG A 266 23.73 -0.66 10.18
N ILE A 267 22.85 -1.55 9.73
CA ILE A 267 22.84 -2.95 10.17
C ILE A 267 24.12 -3.65 9.75
N PHE A 268 24.47 -3.59 8.46
CA PHE A 268 25.69 -4.22 7.95
C PHE A 268 26.95 -3.66 8.62
N LYS A 269 27.02 -2.34 8.85
CA LYS A 269 28.13 -1.72 9.58
C LYS A 269 28.21 -2.20 11.03
N LYS A 270 27.07 -2.34 11.73
CA LYS A 270 27.05 -2.85 13.11
C LYS A 270 27.58 -4.29 13.18
N ASN A 271 27.16 -5.14 12.24
CA ASN A 271 27.60 -6.54 12.19
C ASN A 271 29.08 -6.68 11.79
N GLN A 272 29.63 -5.76 10.98
CA GLN A 272 31.06 -5.73 10.68
C GLN A 272 31.92 -5.39 11.91
N VAL A 273 31.45 -4.52 12.80
CA VAL A 273 32.18 -4.16 14.03
C VAL A 273 32.20 -5.33 15.02
N GLU A 274 31.10 -6.06 15.15
CA GLU A 274 31.02 -7.26 16.03
C GLU A 274 31.88 -8.44 15.52
N LEU A 275 32.02 -8.62 14.21
CA LEU A 275 32.90 -9.65 13.64
C LEU A 275 34.39 -9.36 13.89
N ILE A 276 34.79 -8.09 13.87
CA ILE A 276 36.19 -7.66 14.09
C ILE A 276 36.54 -7.71 15.58
N SER A 277 35.60 -7.38 16.49
CA SER A 277 35.83 -7.47 17.93
C SER A 277 35.94 -8.91 18.45
N ASN A 278 35.33 -9.89 17.77
CA ASN A 278 35.42 -11.30 18.14
C ASN A 278 36.61 -12.04 17.53
N THR A 279 37.39 -11.38 16.65
CA THR A 279 38.57 -11.95 16.00
C THR A 279 39.89 -11.38 16.50
N THR A 280 39.88 -10.44 17.45
CA THR A 280 41.10 -10.10 18.20
C THR A 280 41.52 -11.28 19.07
N PRO A 281 42.65 -11.96 18.79
CA PRO A 281 43.13 -13.02 19.66
C PRO A 281 43.50 -12.41 21.02
N MET A 282 42.98 -13.00 22.11
CA MET A 282 43.53 -12.74 23.43
C MET A 282 44.99 -13.18 23.41
N ASN A 283 45.91 -12.21 23.39
CA ASN A 283 47.29 -12.46 23.76
C ASN A 283 47.31 -12.86 25.24
N HIS A 284 47.26 -14.16 25.49
CA HIS A 284 47.71 -14.74 26.74
C HIS A 284 49.22 -14.47 26.88
N THR A 285 49.55 -13.35 27.53
CA THR A 285 50.87 -13.21 28.16
C THR A 285 50.86 -14.06 29.43
N THR A 286 51.28 -15.32 29.32
CA THR A 286 51.75 -16.10 30.46
C THR A 286 53.12 -15.57 30.88
N LYS A 287 53.18 -15.02 32.10
CA LYS A 287 54.39 -14.96 32.91
C LYS A 287 54.53 -16.26 33.69
#